data_AF-A0A6L5GA04-F1
#
_entry.id   AF-A0A6L5GA04-F1
#
_cell.length_a   1.000
_cell.length_b   1.000
_cell.length_c   1.000
_cell.angle_alpha   90.00
_cell.angle_beta   90.00
_cell.angle_gamma   90.00
#
_symmetry.space_group_name_H-M   'P 1'
#
loop_
_entity.id
_entity.type
_entity.pdbx_description
1 polymer ?
#
loop_
_entity_poly.entity_id
_entity_poly.type
_entity_poly.pdbx_seq_one_letter_code
_entity_poly.pdbx_strand_id
1 'polypeptide(L)'
;MSDRSVDPDALAEFREVAQGRLAHLETLIERLRHGNVLGVEPGFGLLDSGQTARETYREFHRQTWSNLQDLRADLAGIIATVDGVAERAVETDADSAAHLSRREA
;
A
#
# COMPACT_ATOMS: atom_id res chain seq x y z
N MET A 1 -19.81 -28.60 5.00
CA MET A 1 -18.71 -27.63 4.79
C MET A 1 -19.38 -26.28 4.65
N SER A 2 -19.06 -25.32 5.54
CA SER A 2 -19.63 -23.97 5.45
C SER A 2 -19.30 -23.42 4.07
N ASP A 3 -20.32 -23.00 3.34
CA ASP A 3 -20.16 -22.28 2.08
C ASP A 3 -19.37 -21.01 2.40
N ARG A 4 -18.08 -20.99 2.08
CA ARG A 4 -17.22 -19.82 2.24
C ARG A 4 -17.38 -19.02 0.95
N SER A 5 -18.53 -18.40 0.76
CA SER A 5 -18.65 -17.38 -0.28
C SER A 5 -17.77 -16.20 0.14
N VAL A 6 -17.00 -15.70 -0.82
CA VAL A 6 -16.26 -14.45 -0.64
C VAL A 6 -17.29 -13.33 -0.60
N ASP A 7 -17.21 -12.46 0.42
CA ASP A 7 -18.08 -11.27 0.50
C ASP A 7 -17.50 -10.17 -0.41
N PRO A 8 -18.16 -9.85 -1.55
CA PRO A 8 -17.64 -8.87 -2.50
C PRO A 8 -17.67 -7.45 -1.93
N ASP A 9 -18.64 -7.14 -1.06
CA ASP A 9 -18.78 -5.82 -0.47
C ASP A 9 -17.65 -5.59 0.56
N ALA A 10 -17.34 -6.60 1.37
CA ALA A 10 -16.20 -6.55 2.29
C ALA A 10 -14.85 -6.40 1.56
N LEU A 11 -14.67 -7.07 0.42
CA LEU A 11 -13.46 -6.89 -0.39
C LEU A 11 -13.37 -5.49 -1.00
N ALA A 12 -14.49 -4.96 -1.48
CA ALA A 12 -14.55 -3.60 -2.03
C ALA A 12 -14.23 -2.54 -0.97
N GLU A 13 -14.82 -2.67 0.23
CA GLU A 13 -14.54 -1.76 1.36
C GLU A 13 -13.05 -1.82 1.75
N PHE A 14 -12.51 -3.02 1.91
CA PHE A 14 -11.10 -3.18 2.28
C PHE A 14 -10.16 -2.61 1.22
N ARG A 15 -10.48 -2.80 -0.07
CA ARG A 15 -9.76 -2.19 -1.19
C ARG A 15 -9.78 -0.67 -1.12
N GLU A 16 -10.94 -0.07 -0.90
CA GLU A 16 -11.10 1.38 -0.79
C GLU A 16 -10.27 1.94 0.38
N VAL A 17 -10.30 1.27 1.54
CA VAL A 17 -9.46 1.64 2.69
C VAL A 17 -7.99 1.59 2.31
N ALA A 18 -7.52 0.50 1.68
CA ALA A 18 -6.12 0.36 1.28
C ALA A 18 -5.70 1.45 0.26
N GLN A 19 -6.54 1.76 -0.71
CA GLN A 19 -6.33 2.84 -1.68
C GLN A 19 -6.26 4.21 -1.01
N GLY A 20 -7.15 4.49 -0.05
CA GLY A 20 -7.13 5.73 0.72
C GLY A 20 -5.85 5.88 1.54
N ARG A 21 -5.36 4.78 2.15
CA ARG A 21 -4.08 4.76 2.87
C ARG A 21 -2.90 4.98 1.93
N LEU A 22 -2.89 4.33 0.76
CA LEU A 22 -1.85 4.51 -0.24
C LEU A 22 -1.82 5.96 -0.75
N ALA A 23 -2.98 6.53 -1.07
CA ALA A 23 -3.09 7.92 -1.52
C ALA A 23 -2.54 8.89 -0.45
N HIS A 24 -2.89 8.69 0.82
CA HIS A 24 -2.32 9.49 1.91
C HIS A 24 -0.80 9.32 2.02
N LEU A 25 -0.30 8.09 1.92
CA LEU A 25 1.12 7.78 1.97
C LEU A 25 1.91 8.49 0.85
N GLU A 26 1.37 8.54 -0.37
CA GLU A 26 1.98 9.26 -1.50
C GLU A 26 2.15 10.75 -1.18
N THR A 27 1.20 11.38 -0.47
CA THR A 27 1.36 12.79 -0.04
C THR A 27 2.54 12.98 0.92
N LEU A 28 2.82 12.00 1.78
CA LEU A 28 3.94 12.06 2.73
C LEU A 28 5.27 11.83 2.02
N ILE A 29 5.31 10.83 1.13
CA ILE A 29 6.48 10.53 0.28
C ILE A 29 6.84 11.77 -0.55
N GLU A 30 5.85 12.43 -1.15
CA GLU A 30 6.12 13.61 -1.95
C GLU A 30 6.75 14.73 -1.13
N ARG A 31 6.28 14.98 0.10
CA ARG A 31 6.88 15.99 0.99
C ARG A 31 8.36 15.70 1.32
N LEU A 32 8.74 14.43 1.44
CA LEU A 32 10.11 13.98 1.75
C LEU A 32 11.01 13.85 0.53
N ARG A 33 10.46 13.95 -0.68
CA ARG A 33 11.26 13.91 -1.91
C ARG A 33 12.24 15.08 -1.95
N HIS A 34 13.45 14.83 -2.45
CA HIS A 34 14.44 15.89 -2.64
C HIS A 34 13.88 17.08 -3.41
N GLY A 35 14.12 18.28 -2.88
CA GLY A 35 13.59 19.53 -3.43
C GLY A 35 12.25 19.97 -2.83
N ASN A 36 11.53 19.09 -2.13
CA ASN A 36 10.30 19.43 -1.43
C ASN A 36 10.57 19.78 0.04
N VAL A 37 9.52 20.27 0.71
CA VAL A 37 9.57 20.91 2.03
C VAL A 37 10.27 20.10 3.13
N LEU A 38 10.22 18.75 3.10
CA LEU A 38 10.91 17.89 4.06
C LEU A 38 12.13 17.16 3.49
N GLY A 39 12.38 17.24 2.17
CA GLY A 39 13.49 16.58 1.49
C GLY A 39 14.76 17.42 1.37
N VAL A 40 14.79 18.60 1.99
CA VAL A 40 15.95 19.51 2.04
C VAL A 40 16.61 19.42 3.42
N GLU A 41 17.93 19.28 3.43
CA GLU A 41 18.71 19.25 4.67
C GLU A 41 18.61 20.59 5.42
N PRO A 42 18.28 20.58 6.72
CA PRO A 42 18.29 21.79 7.54
C PRO A 42 19.69 22.40 7.71
N GLY A 43 19.75 23.71 7.96
CA GLY A 43 21.00 24.41 8.28
C GLY A 43 21.44 24.16 9.73
N PHE A 44 22.21 23.09 9.98
CA PHE A 44 22.64 22.69 11.33
C PHE A 44 23.78 23.52 11.95
N GLY A 45 24.35 24.49 11.23
CA GLY A 45 25.52 25.26 11.69
C GLY A 45 26.85 24.51 11.54
N LEU A 46 27.93 25.10 12.06
CA LEU A 46 29.33 24.64 11.87
C LEU A 46 30.01 24.13 13.16
N LEU A 47 29.32 24.18 14.30
CA LEU A 47 29.85 23.61 15.55
C LEU A 47 29.77 22.08 15.49
N ASP A 48 30.53 21.38 16.34
CA ASP A 48 30.52 19.90 16.39
C ASP A 48 29.11 19.32 16.58
N SER A 49 28.28 19.99 17.40
CA SER A 49 26.87 19.63 17.57
C SER A 49 26.06 19.70 16.27
N GLY A 50 26.43 20.59 15.35
CA GLY A 50 25.84 20.69 14.02
C GLY A 50 26.21 19.53 13.10
N GLN A 51 27.42 18.98 13.24
CA GLN A 51 27.83 17.78 12.49
C GLN A 51 27.05 16.55 12.96
N THR A 52 26.94 16.34 14.28
CA THR A 52 26.14 15.24 14.84
C THR A 52 24.65 15.35 14.47
N ALA A 53 24.08 16.56 14.50
CA ALA A 53 22.69 16.77 14.11
C ALA A 53 22.45 16.47 12.63
N ARG A 54 23.40 16.85 11.75
CA ARG A 54 23.36 16.54 10.32
C ARG A 54 23.37 15.04 10.05
N GLU A 55 24.27 14.30 10.69
CA GLU A 55 24.37 12.84 10.55
C GLU A 55 23.08 12.16 11.05
N THR A 56 22.59 12.58 12.21
CA THR A 56 21.34 12.08 12.79
C THR A 56 20.14 12.33 11.86
N TYR A 57 20.04 13.54 11.30
CA TYR A 57 18.99 13.87 10.35
C TYR A 57 19.06 13.02 9.08
N ARG A 58 20.25 12.82 8.51
CA ARG A 58 20.42 11.98 7.31
C ARG A 58 20.00 10.55 7.55
N GLU A 59 20.38 9.98 8.69
CA GLU A 59 19.99 8.62 9.07
C GLU A 59 18.47 8.52 9.23
N PHE A 60 17.88 9.44 10.00
CA PHE A 60 16.44 9.50 10.22
C PHE A 60 15.67 9.65 8.90
N HIS A 61 16.11 10.55 8.02
CA HIS A 61 15.47 10.80 6.73
C HIS A 61 15.55 9.56 5.84
N ARG A 62 16.72 8.90 5.76
CA ARG A 62 16.91 7.67 5.00
C ARG A 62 16.01 6.55 5.51
N GLN A 63 15.98 6.32 6.82
CA GLN A 63 15.16 5.28 7.42
C GLN A 63 13.67 5.54 7.19
N THR A 64 13.24 6.80 7.40
CA THR A 64 11.85 7.20 7.16
C THR A 64 11.47 7.00 5.69
N TRP A 65 12.33 7.41 4.77
CA TRP A 65 12.10 7.21 3.34
C TRP A 65 11.95 5.72 3.00
N SER A 66 12.87 4.87 3.46
CA SER A 66 12.81 3.42 3.22
C SER A 66 11.50 2.84 3.75
N ASN A 67 11.17 3.10 5.02
CA ASN A 67 9.95 2.58 5.64
C ASN A 67 8.67 2.99 4.89
N LEU A 68 8.63 4.21 4.35
CA LEU A 68 7.49 4.67 3.55
C LEU A 68 7.43 4.00 2.17
N GLN A 69 8.57 3.71 1.54
CA GLN A 69 8.59 2.93 0.28
C GLN A 69 8.17 1.47 0.52
N ASP A 70 8.60 0.87 1.63
CA ASP A 70 8.21 -0.49 2.00
C ASP A 70 6.69 -0.56 2.23
N LEU A 71 6.13 0.36 3.03
CA LEU A 71 4.68 0.45 3.25
C LEU A 71 3.90 0.70 1.96
N ARG A 72 4.47 1.47 1.02
CA ARG A 72 3.87 1.71 -0.29
C ARG A 72 3.79 0.42 -1.10
N ALA A 73 4.87 -0.35 -1.14
CA ALA A 73 4.91 -1.65 -1.81
C ALA A 73 3.93 -2.63 -1.18
N ASP A 74 3.86 -2.68 0.15
CA ASP A 74 2.93 -3.54 0.89
C ASP A 74 1.47 -3.20 0.57
N LEU A 75 1.09 -1.93 0.60
CA LEU A 75 -0.27 -1.49 0.26
C LEU A 75 -0.62 -1.80 -1.20
N ALA A 76 0.30 -1.59 -2.14
CA ALA A 76 0.10 -1.94 -3.54
C ALA A 76 -0.09 -3.46 -3.70
N GLY A 77 0.71 -4.27 -3.00
CA GLY A 77 0.58 -5.73 -2.98
C GLY A 77 -0.73 -6.22 -2.38
N ILE A 78 -1.20 -5.58 -1.30
CA ILE A 78 -2.51 -5.85 -0.69
C ILE A 78 -3.63 -5.57 -1.69
N ILE A 79 -3.62 -4.41 -2.34
CA ILE A 79 -4.64 -4.04 -3.35
C ILE A 79 -4.65 -5.06 -4.49
N ALA A 80 -3.49 -5.41 -5.04
CA ALA A 80 -3.38 -6.40 -6.11
C ALA A 80 -3.89 -7.79 -5.67
N THR A 81 -3.62 -8.18 -4.42
CA THR A 81 -4.10 -9.45 -3.86
C THR A 81 -5.62 -9.47 -3.75
N VAL A 82 -6.22 -8.38 -3.26
CA VAL A 82 -7.68 -8.24 -3.13
C VAL A 82 -8.35 -8.29 -4.49
N ASP A 83 -7.81 -7.55 -5.48
CA ASP A 83 -8.31 -7.55 -6.84
C ASP A 83 -8.25 -8.96 -7.46
N GLY A 84 -7.15 -9.68 -7.26
CA GLY A 84 -7.01 -11.06 -7.73
C GLY A 84 -7.88 -12.09 -6.99
N VAL A 85 -8.30 -11.83 -5.74
CA VAL A 85 -9.29 -12.67 -5.06
C VAL A 85 -10.70 -12.40 -5.63
N ALA A 86 -11.04 -11.13 -5.85
CA ALA A 86 -12.34 -10.75 -6.41
C ALA A 86 -12.54 -11.33 -7.82
N GLU A 87 -11.52 -11.25 -8.68
CA GLU A 87 -11.55 -11.83 -10.04
C GLU A 87 -11.78 -13.35 -10.02
N ARG A 88 -11.00 -14.08 -9.21
CA ARG A 88 -11.15 -15.54 -9.08
C ARG A 88 -12.51 -15.97 -8.51
N ALA A 89 -13.11 -15.16 -7.64
CA ALA A 89 -14.45 -15.44 -7.13
C ALA A 89 -15.50 -15.39 -8.26
N VAL A 90 -15.43 -14.37 -9.12
CA VAL A 90 -16.31 -14.24 -10.30
C VAL A 90 -16.13 -15.40 -11.28
N GLU A 91 -14.89 -15.79 -11.57
CA GLU A 91 -14.59 -16.93 -12.45
C GLU A 91 -15.16 -18.25 -11.88
N THR A 92 -14.96 -18.48 -10.57
CA THR A 92 -15.43 -19.70 -9.90
C THR A 92 -16.96 -19.81 -9.92
N ASP A 93 -17.66 -18.70 -9.70
CA ASP A 93 -19.12 -18.66 -9.75
C ASP A 93 -19.65 -18.92 -11.17
N ALA A 94 -19.00 -18.34 -12.18
CA ALA A 94 -19.35 -18.57 -13.59
C ALA A 94 -19.15 -20.03 -14.01
N ASP A 95 -18.01 -20.63 -13.64
CA ASP A 95 -17.71 -22.04 -13.92
C ASP A 95 -18.69 -22.98 -13.22
N SER A 96 -19.04 -22.68 -11.97
CA SER A 96 -20.01 -23.44 -11.18
C SER A 96 -21.41 -23.39 -11.83
N ALA A 97 -21.86 -22.20 -12.25
CA ALA A 97 -23.13 -22.03 -12.94
C ALA A 97 -23.17 -22.78 -14.28
N ALA A 98 -22.10 -22.71 -15.07
CA ALA A 98 -21.98 -23.44 -16.33
C ALA A 98 -22.00 -24.96 -16.14
N HIS A 99 -21.34 -25.46 -15.09
CA HIS A 99 -21.34 -26.89 -14.76
C HIS A 99 -22.73 -27.39 -14.32
N LEU A 100 -23.47 -26.60 -13.55
CA LEU A 100 -24.85 -26.92 -13.16
C LEU A 100 -25.78 -26.97 -14.37
N SER A 101 -25.73 -25.96 -15.23
CA SER A 101 -26.56 -25.89 -16.44
C SER A 101 -26.31 -27.07 -17.39
N ARG A 102 -25.06 -27.55 -17.51
CA ARG A 102 -24.72 -28.74 -18.31
C ARG A 102 -25.27 -30.04 -17.73
N ARG A 103 -25.52 -30.10 -16.42
CA ARG A 103 -25.97 -31.31 -15.72
C ARG A 103 -27.48 -31.48 -15.74
N GLU A 104 -28.22 -30.41 -16.02
CA GLU A 104 -29.68 -30.38 -16.12
C GLU A 104 -30.20 -30.57 -17.56
N ALA A 105 -29.31 -30.59 -18.56
CA ALA A 105 -29.61 -30.81 -19.99
C ALA A 105 -29.26 -32.23 -20.43
#